data_AF-G9WYG3-F1
#
_entry.id   AF-G9WYG3-F1
#
_cell.length_a   1.000
_cell.length_b   1.000
_cell.length_c   1.000
_cell.angle_alpha   90.00
_cell.angle_beta   90.00
_cell.angle_gamma   90.00
#
_symmetry.space_group_name_H-M   'P 1'
#
loop_
_entity.id
_entity.type
_entity.pdbx_description
1 polymer ?
#
loop_
_entity_poly.entity_id
_entity_poly.type
_entity_poly.pdbx_seq_one_letter_code
_entity_poly.pdbx_strand_id
1 'polypeptide(L)'
;MKKITILFISLMLFSLANIAYAAEIHTDKVSKGAVGASHSASGKNLKVMIEKDGQKYSYALRNDGNPDYYPLQLGSGSYKVSVLENVSGNKYSVLKSESINANISNNNDVYLNSIQIIDWKPSDPAISKASSLKKCRWGLWLYNKKCKI
;
A
#
# COMPACT_ATOMS: atom_id res chain seq x y z
N MET A 1 -22.57 47.05 -7.20
CA MET A 1 -21.25 46.43 -6.95
C MET A 1 -21.33 45.32 -5.89
N LYS A 2 -21.76 45.57 -4.64
CA LYS A 2 -21.89 44.53 -3.59
C LYS A 2 -22.68 43.26 -4.00
N LYS A 3 -23.78 43.39 -4.75
CA LYS A 3 -24.59 42.23 -5.20
C LYS A 3 -23.89 41.34 -6.23
N ILE A 4 -23.03 41.92 -7.08
CA ILE A 4 -22.23 41.17 -8.08
C ILE A 4 -21.07 40.45 -7.38
N THR A 5 -20.48 41.06 -6.35
CA THR A 5 -19.43 40.46 -5.52
C THR A 5 -19.95 39.25 -4.72
N ILE A 6 -21.18 39.30 -4.21
CA ILE A 6 -21.83 38.17 -3.51
C ILE A 6 -22.10 36.99 -4.47
N LEU A 7 -22.47 37.26 -5.72
CA LEU A 7 -22.68 36.22 -6.72
C LEU A 7 -21.38 35.49 -7.10
N PHE A 8 -20.27 36.24 -7.18
CA PHE A 8 -18.94 35.68 -7.45
C PHE A 8 -18.40 34.85 -6.28
N ILE A 9 -18.64 35.26 -5.03
CA ILE A 9 -18.26 34.49 -3.83
C ILE A 9 -19.12 33.23 -3.69
N SER A 10 -20.41 33.30 -4.01
CA SER A 10 -21.32 32.14 -4.05
C SER A 10 -20.90 31.10 -5.10
N LEU A 11 -20.43 31.55 -6.27
CA LEU A 11 -19.95 30.67 -7.33
C LEU A 11 -18.62 29.97 -6.97
N MET A 12 -17.74 30.60 -6.18
CA MET A 12 -16.52 29.96 -5.64
C MET A 12 -16.78 28.97 -4.50
N LEU A 13 -17.92 29.05 -3.80
CA LEU A 13 -18.28 28.09 -2.75
C LEU A 13 -18.92 26.80 -3.31
N PHE A 14 -19.41 26.82 -4.56
CA PHE A 14 -19.95 25.65 -5.24
C PHE A 14 -18.87 24.74 -5.86
N SER A 15 -17.59 25.15 -5.82
CA SER A 15 -16.46 24.36 -6.30
C SER A 15 -15.84 23.48 -5.22
N LEU A 16 -16.62 23.02 -4.23
CA LEU A 16 -16.23 21.84 -3.45
C LEU A 16 -16.30 20.64 -4.41
N ALA A 17 -15.21 20.48 -5.15
CA ALA A 17 -15.04 19.47 -6.16
C ALA A 17 -15.36 18.10 -5.55
N ASN A 18 -16.31 17.41 -6.16
CA ASN A 18 -16.36 15.96 -6.05
C ASN A 18 -15.09 15.44 -6.71
N ILE A 19 -14.03 15.23 -5.94
CA ILE A 19 -12.83 14.57 -6.44
C ILE A 19 -13.22 13.11 -6.61
N ALA A 20 -13.57 12.72 -7.84
CA ALA A 20 -13.68 11.33 -8.19
C ALA A 20 -12.27 10.73 -8.11
N TYR A 21 -11.99 9.94 -7.07
CA TYR A 21 -10.74 9.20 -7.00
C TYR A 21 -10.79 8.09 -8.04
N ALA A 22 -9.96 8.18 -9.09
CA ALA A 22 -9.74 7.05 -9.97
C ALA A 22 -9.09 5.90 -9.19
N ALA A 23 -9.33 4.66 -9.61
CA ALA A 23 -8.59 3.53 -9.05
C ALA A 23 -7.13 3.60 -9.52
N GLU A 24 -6.20 3.57 -8.57
CA GLU A 24 -4.76 3.67 -8.82
C GLU A 24 -4.02 2.45 -8.28
N ILE A 25 -2.97 2.07 -9.00
CA ILE A 25 -2.03 1.01 -8.61
C ILE A 25 -0.67 1.68 -8.42
N HIS A 26 -0.06 1.47 -7.24
CA HIS A 26 1.21 2.09 -6.85
C HIS A 26 2.33 1.06 -6.91
N THR A 27 3.36 1.36 -7.70
CA THR A 27 4.48 0.44 -7.95
C THR A 27 5.78 0.79 -7.20
N ASP A 28 5.74 1.79 -6.32
CA ASP A 28 6.90 2.35 -5.61
C ASP A 28 7.59 1.36 -4.67
N LYS A 29 6.90 0.30 -4.24
CA LYS A 29 7.45 -0.77 -3.38
C LYS A 29 7.56 -2.13 -4.06
N VAL A 30 7.34 -2.22 -5.38
CA VAL A 30 7.31 -3.51 -6.09
C VAL A 30 8.65 -4.23 -6.02
N SER A 31 9.76 -3.50 -6.14
CA SER A 31 11.11 -4.06 -5.99
C SER A 31 11.44 -4.53 -4.56
N LYS A 32 10.67 -4.09 -3.58
CA LYS A 32 10.74 -4.54 -2.18
C LYS A 32 9.73 -5.65 -1.88
N GLY A 33 8.93 -6.08 -2.85
CA GLY A 33 7.96 -7.16 -2.67
C GLY A 33 6.59 -6.73 -2.16
N ALA A 34 6.19 -5.47 -2.39
CA ALA A 34 4.83 -5.02 -2.11
C ALA A 34 4.26 -4.15 -3.25
N VAL A 35 2.95 -4.23 -3.49
CA VAL A 35 2.23 -3.37 -4.44
C VAL A 35 1.17 -2.58 -3.70
N GLY A 36 1.02 -1.30 -4.03
CA GLY A 36 -0.03 -0.46 -3.46
C GLY A 36 -1.26 -0.37 -4.36
N ALA A 37 -2.41 -0.11 -3.77
CA ALA A 37 -3.60 0.32 -4.51
C ALA A 37 -4.41 1.31 -3.67
N SER A 38 -5.09 2.24 -4.33
CA SER A 38 -6.01 3.17 -3.70
C SER A 38 -7.23 3.40 -4.58
N HIS A 39 -8.38 3.59 -3.92
CA HIS A 39 -9.61 4.03 -4.55
C HIS A 39 -10.60 4.48 -3.46
N SER A 40 -11.60 5.29 -3.83
CA SER A 40 -12.73 5.60 -2.97
C SER A 40 -14.03 5.58 -3.77
N ALA A 41 -15.00 4.83 -3.27
CA ALA A 41 -16.35 4.70 -3.79
C ALA A 41 -17.34 4.54 -2.63
N SER A 42 -17.97 5.63 -2.22
CA SER A 42 -18.87 5.65 -1.05
C SER A 42 -19.93 4.54 -1.09
N GLY A 43 -20.09 3.81 0.02
CA GLY A 43 -21.06 2.72 0.15
C GLY A 43 -20.72 1.44 -0.63
N LYS A 44 -19.54 1.35 -1.25
CA LYS A 44 -19.08 0.18 -1.97
C LYS A 44 -18.00 -0.58 -1.21
N ASN A 45 -18.00 -1.91 -1.36
CA ASN A 45 -16.91 -2.76 -0.91
C ASN A 45 -15.87 -2.85 -2.03
N LEU A 46 -14.61 -2.59 -1.69
CA LEU A 46 -13.50 -2.61 -2.63
C LEU A 46 -12.57 -3.78 -2.35
N LYS A 47 -11.95 -4.32 -3.40
CA LYS A 47 -10.95 -5.38 -3.31
C LYS A 47 -9.77 -5.13 -4.24
N VAL A 48 -8.62 -5.69 -3.89
CA VAL A 48 -7.49 -5.86 -4.79
C VAL A 48 -7.30 -7.35 -5.05
N MET A 49 -7.16 -7.74 -6.30
CA MET A 49 -6.79 -9.09 -6.70
C MET A 49 -5.39 -9.08 -7.30
N ILE A 50 -4.52 -9.92 -6.76
CA ILE A 50 -3.14 -10.11 -7.20
C ILE A 50 -3.04 -11.52 -7.79
N GLU A 51 -2.68 -11.60 -9.06
CA GLU A 51 -2.61 -12.84 -9.83
C GLU A 51 -1.21 -13.03 -10.41
N LYS A 52 -0.64 -14.24 -10.25
CA LYS A 52 0.59 -14.68 -10.92
C LYS A 52 0.52 -16.18 -11.15
N ASP A 53 0.89 -16.63 -12.35
CA ASP A 53 0.94 -18.04 -12.74
C ASP A 53 -0.33 -18.85 -12.39
N GLY A 54 -1.51 -18.21 -12.52
CA GLY A 54 -2.81 -18.81 -12.20
C GLY A 54 -3.19 -18.80 -10.72
N GLN A 55 -2.28 -18.47 -9.81
CA GLN A 55 -2.57 -18.27 -8.40
C GLN A 55 -3.14 -16.88 -8.16
N LYS A 56 -4.20 -16.79 -7.34
CA LYS A 56 -4.92 -15.54 -7.06
C LYS A 56 -5.08 -15.30 -5.58
N TYR A 57 -4.75 -14.09 -5.14
CA TYR A 57 -5.01 -13.60 -3.79
C TYR A 57 -5.88 -12.36 -3.87
N SER A 58 -6.93 -12.32 -3.06
CA SER A 58 -7.86 -11.19 -2.99
C SER A 58 -7.85 -10.59 -1.60
N TYR A 59 -7.65 -9.28 -1.53
CA TYR A 59 -7.59 -8.51 -0.29
C TYR A 59 -8.69 -7.45 -0.28
N ALA A 60 -9.16 -7.08 0.90
CA ALA A 60 -10.03 -5.90 1.04
C ALA A 60 -9.21 -4.64 0.76
N LEU A 61 -9.79 -3.67 0.05
CA LEU A 61 -9.20 -2.36 -0.15
C LEU A 61 -9.94 -1.35 0.70
N ARG A 62 -9.18 -0.54 1.46
CA ARG A 62 -9.74 0.55 2.23
C ARG A 62 -10.38 1.59 1.31
N ASN A 63 -11.54 2.07 1.72
CA ASN A 63 -12.40 2.94 0.94
C ASN A 63 -12.29 4.41 1.40
N ASP A 64 -11.06 4.89 1.60
CA ASP A 64 -10.76 6.27 2.02
C ASP A 64 -9.87 7.02 1.01
N GLY A 65 -9.52 6.38 -0.11
CA GLY A 65 -8.63 6.94 -1.13
C GLY A 65 -7.14 6.89 -0.78
N ASN A 66 -6.77 6.46 0.43
CA ASN A 66 -5.37 6.29 0.80
C ASN A 66 -4.82 4.95 0.25
N PRO A 67 -3.53 4.90 -0.10
CA PRO A 67 -2.90 3.68 -0.58
C PRO A 67 -2.75 2.66 0.57
N ASP A 68 -3.23 1.45 0.32
CA ASP A 68 -2.88 0.27 1.10
C ASP A 68 -1.90 -0.58 0.29
N TYR A 69 -0.93 -1.19 0.99
CA TYR A 69 0.08 -2.05 0.39
C TYR A 69 -0.19 -3.52 0.68
N TYR A 70 0.08 -4.36 -0.31
CA TYR A 70 -0.17 -5.79 -0.32
C TYR A 70 1.09 -6.55 -0.71
N PRO A 71 1.36 -7.71 -0.09
CA PRO A 71 2.56 -8.48 -0.38
C PRO A 71 2.52 -9.10 -1.78
N LEU A 72 3.71 -9.22 -2.38
CA LEU A 72 3.96 -9.99 -3.60
C LEU A 72 4.58 -11.34 -3.21
N GLN A 73 3.84 -12.15 -2.45
CA GLN A 73 4.36 -13.38 -1.82
C GLN A 73 4.74 -14.50 -2.77
N LEU A 74 4.44 -14.38 -4.06
CA LEU A 74 4.80 -15.36 -5.09
C LEU A 74 6.17 -15.08 -5.73
N GLY A 75 6.96 -14.19 -5.12
CA GLY A 75 8.32 -13.86 -5.53
C GLY A 75 8.38 -12.98 -6.78
N SER A 76 9.55 -12.95 -7.42
CA SER A 76 9.76 -12.18 -8.65
C SER A 76 8.96 -12.76 -9.82
N GLY A 77 8.57 -11.89 -10.75
CA GLY A 77 7.88 -12.26 -12.00
C GLY A 77 6.76 -11.30 -12.37
N SER A 78 5.99 -11.66 -13.40
CA SER A 78 4.87 -10.86 -13.87
C SER A 78 3.63 -11.13 -13.03
N TYR A 79 3.03 -10.05 -12.53
CA TYR A 79 1.77 -10.06 -11.81
C TYR A 79 0.73 -9.29 -12.60
N LYS A 80 -0.52 -9.72 -12.50
CA LYS A 80 -1.68 -8.92 -12.86
C LYS A 80 -2.36 -8.46 -11.58
N VAL A 81 -2.44 -7.15 -11.39
CA VAL A 81 -3.06 -6.51 -10.24
C VAL A 81 -4.35 -5.84 -10.70
N SER A 82 -5.46 -6.13 -10.03
CA SER A 82 -6.77 -5.59 -10.37
C SER A 82 -7.46 -4.96 -9.16
N VAL A 83 -7.92 -3.73 -9.32
CA VAL A 83 -8.80 -3.04 -8.35
C VAL A 83 -10.25 -3.32 -8.73
N LEU A 84 -11.04 -3.74 -7.75
CA LEU A 84 -12.38 -4.30 -7.93
C LEU A 84 -13.40 -3.55 -7.07
N GLU A 85 -14.58 -3.26 -7.63
CA GLU A 85 -15.72 -2.70 -6.91
C GLU A 85 -16.86 -3.70 -6.82
N ASN A 86 -17.53 -3.77 -5.67
CA ASN A 86 -18.72 -4.58 -5.50
C ASN A 86 -19.92 -4.01 -6.28
N VAL A 87 -20.55 -4.88 -7.09
CA VAL A 87 -21.76 -4.56 -7.83
C VAL A 87 -22.99 -5.03 -7.05
N SER A 88 -23.02 -6.31 -6.67
CA SER A 88 -24.09 -6.92 -5.87
C SER A 88 -23.65 -8.26 -5.28
N GLY A 89 -24.04 -8.53 -4.03
CA GLY A 89 -23.66 -9.75 -3.33
C GLY A 89 -22.14 -9.98 -3.38
N ASN A 90 -21.71 -11.09 -3.99
CA ASN A 90 -20.30 -11.43 -4.19
C ASN A 90 -19.76 -11.10 -5.60
N LYS A 91 -20.51 -10.35 -6.42
CA LYS A 91 -20.10 -9.96 -7.78
C LYS A 91 -19.31 -8.66 -7.74
N TYR A 92 -18.19 -8.63 -8.45
CA TYR A 92 -17.30 -7.48 -8.53
C TYR A 92 -17.04 -7.10 -9.98
N SER A 93 -16.98 -5.80 -10.27
CA SER A 93 -16.49 -5.23 -11.52
C SER A 93 -15.02 -4.84 -11.38
N VAL A 94 -14.27 -4.93 -12.48
CA VAL A 94 -12.88 -4.45 -12.53
C VAL A 94 -12.91 -2.95 -12.82
N LEU A 95 -12.39 -2.15 -11.90
CA LEU A 95 -12.21 -0.71 -12.09
C LEU A 95 -10.91 -0.41 -12.84
N LYS A 96 -9.85 -1.14 -12.49
CA LYS A 96 -8.51 -0.97 -13.06
C LYS A 96 -7.79 -2.31 -13.03
N SER A 97 -7.03 -2.63 -14.07
CA SER A 97 -6.14 -3.78 -14.09
C SER A 97 -4.84 -3.41 -14.78
N GLU A 98 -3.71 -3.77 -14.17
CA GLU A 98 -2.38 -3.54 -14.73
C GLU A 98 -1.52 -4.78 -14.57
N SER A 99 -0.65 -5.01 -15.56
CA SER A 99 0.41 -6.01 -15.46
C SER A 99 1.68 -5.33 -14.99
N ILE A 100 2.23 -5.79 -13.88
CA ILE A 100 3.47 -5.29 -13.29
C ILE A 100 4.53 -6.39 -13.31
N ASN A 101 5.80 -6.03 -13.46
CA ASN A 101 6.90 -6.97 -13.33
C ASN A 101 7.64 -6.71 -12.02
N ALA A 102 7.60 -7.68 -11.11
CA ALA A 102 8.27 -7.60 -9.82
C ALA A 102 9.68 -8.18 -9.94
N ASN A 103 10.68 -7.31 -9.83
CA ASN A 103 12.07 -7.72 -9.68
C ASN A 103 12.49 -7.52 -8.22
N ILE A 104 12.19 -8.51 -7.38
CA ILE A 104 12.45 -8.48 -5.94
C ILE A 104 13.89 -8.94 -5.71
N SER A 105 14.72 -8.05 -5.17
CA SER A 105 16.15 -8.31 -4.98
C SER A 105 16.44 -9.43 -3.97
N ASN A 106 15.68 -9.46 -2.87
CA ASN A 106 15.76 -10.50 -1.86
C ASN A 106 14.35 -11.00 -1.53
N ASN A 107 14.10 -12.30 -1.67
CA ASN A 107 12.78 -12.89 -1.42
C ASN A 107 12.26 -12.60 -0.01
N ASN A 108 13.14 -12.39 0.96
CA ASN A 108 12.74 -12.05 2.32
C ASN A 108 12.17 -10.62 2.45
N ASP A 109 12.43 -9.72 1.48
CA ASP A 109 11.98 -8.33 1.52
C ASP A 109 10.45 -8.24 1.56
N VAL A 110 9.75 -9.20 0.96
CA VAL A 110 8.28 -9.31 1.02
C VAL A 110 7.77 -9.23 2.46
N TYR A 111 8.46 -9.85 3.41
CA TYR A 111 8.07 -9.92 4.82
C TYR A 111 8.49 -8.70 5.65
N LEU A 112 9.30 -7.80 5.07
CA LEU A 112 9.84 -6.62 5.75
C LEU A 112 9.05 -5.34 5.46
N ASN A 113 8.04 -5.40 4.58
CA ASN A 113 7.19 -4.26 4.28
C ASN A 113 6.07 -4.10 5.30
N SER A 114 5.72 -2.84 5.59
CA SER A 114 4.41 -2.54 6.17
C SER A 114 3.33 -2.74 5.10
N ILE A 115 2.33 -3.54 5.43
CA ILE A 115 1.16 -3.88 4.59
C ILE A 115 -0.11 -3.67 5.42
N GLN A 116 -1.30 -3.83 4.83
CA GLN A 116 -2.56 -3.54 5.52
C GLN A 116 -2.70 -4.17 6.92
N ILE A 117 -2.20 -5.39 7.12
CA ILE A 117 -2.29 -6.11 8.40
C ILE A 117 -1.06 -5.96 9.32
N ILE A 118 0.04 -5.39 8.82
CA ILE A 118 1.30 -5.28 9.57
C ILE A 118 1.86 -3.86 9.39
N ASP A 119 1.92 -3.10 10.47
CA ASP A 119 2.41 -1.72 10.48
C ASP A 119 3.71 -1.63 11.29
N TRP A 120 4.85 -1.80 10.61
CA TRP A 120 6.17 -1.68 11.24
C TRP A 120 6.53 -0.22 11.52
N LYS A 121 6.93 0.06 12.76
CA LYS A 121 7.41 1.39 13.20
C LYS A 121 8.84 1.31 13.70
N PRO A 122 9.67 2.35 13.46
CA PRO A 122 11.04 2.40 14.01
C PRO A 122 11.10 2.28 15.54
N SER A 123 10.02 2.66 16.23
CA SER A 123 9.86 2.53 17.68
C SER A 123 9.56 1.11 18.16
N ASP A 124 9.24 0.17 17.26
CA ASP A 124 8.86 -1.19 17.65
C ASP A 124 10.03 -1.87 18.38
N PRO A 125 9.78 -2.59 19.50
CA PRO A 125 10.83 -3.23 20.28
C PRO A 125 11.75 -4.13 19.46
N ALA A 126 11.19 -4.87 18.50
CA ALA A 126 11.95 -5.74 17.59
C ALA A 126 12.93 -4.95 16.71
N ILE A 127 12.47 -3.83 16.13
CA ILE A 127 13.31 -2.97 15.27
C ILE A 127 14.38 -2.26 16.09
N SER A 128 14.04 -1.79 17.29
CA SER A 128 14.98 -1.20 18.24
C SER A 128 16.08 -2.20 18.64
N LYS A 129 15.70 -3.43 19.01
CA LYS A 129 16.66 -4.50 19.36
C LYS A 129 17.52 -4.87 18.15
N ALA A 130 16.95 -5.05 16.97
CA ALA A 130 17.71 -5.36 15.75
C ALA A 130 18.74 -4.25 15.43
N SER A 131 18.35 -2.98 15.60
CA SER A 131 19.25 -1.84 15.44
C SER A 131 20.39 -1.83 16.47
N SER A 132 20.13 -2.27 17.70
CA SER A 132 21.17 -2.45 18.73
C SER A 132 22.18 -3.54 18.34
N LEU A 133 21.70 -4.66 17.78
CA LEU A 133 22.53 -5.79 17.38
C LEU A 133 23.39 -5.49 16.15
N LYS A 134 22.90 -4.69 15.19
CA LYS A 134 23.70 -4.21 14.05
C LYS A 134 24.91 -3.38 14.48
N LYS A 135 24.83 -2.67 15.61
CA LYS A 135 25.96 -1.91 16.18
C LYS A 135 26.98 -2.83 16.86
N CYS A 136 26.55 -3.96 17.38
CA CYS A 136 27.41 -5.03 17.89
C CYS A 136 27.95 -5.87 16.72
N ARG A 137 28.84 -5.30 15.90
CA ARG A 137 29.47 -6.02 14.78
C ARG A 137 30.47 -7.07 15.32
N TRP A 138 30.45 -8.25 14.71
CA TRP A 138 31.34 -9.40 14.95
C TRP A 138 32.84 -9.01 14.85
N GLY A 139 33.42 -8.59 15.97
CA GLY A 139 34.83 -8.18 16.06
C GLY A 139 35.15 -7.29 17.27
N LEU A 140 34.16 -6.62 17.86
CA LEU A 140 34.34 -5.78 19.05
C LEU A 140 34.05 -6.48 20.40
N TRP A 141 34.08 -7.82 20.42
CA TRP A 141 33.82 -8.61 21.62
C TRP A 141 34.87 -8.44 22.72
N LEU A 142 36.08 -7.98 22.38
CA LEU A 142 37.19 -7.90 23.34
C LEU A 142 37.33 -6.56 24.06
N TYR A 143 36.59 -5.51 23.69
CA TYR A 143 36.88 -4.17 24.25
C TYR A 143 35.70 -3.38 24.83
N ASN A 144 34.45 -3.82 24.66
CA ASN A 144 33.31 -3.09 25.24
C ASN A 144 32.25 -4.02 25.83
N LYS A 145 32.16 -4.03 27.17
CA LYS A 145 31.15 -4.77 27.97
C LYS A 145 29.68 -4.34 27.70
N LYS A 146 29.40 -3.59 26.64
CA LYS A 146 28.07 -3.02 26.32
C LYS A 146 27.22 -3.86 25.37
N CYS A 147 27.76 -4.93 24.80
CA CYS A 147 26.98 -5.89 24.01
C CYS A 147 26.64 -7.13 24.85
N LYS A 148 25.65 -7.01 25.73
CA LYS A 148 24.96 -8.19 26.30
C LYS A 148 23.60 -8.30 25.61
N ILE A 149 23.33 -9.49 25.08
CA ILE A 149 22.05 -9.82 24.43
C ILE A 149 20.97 -9.89 25.49
#